data_AF-A0AB38G6R1-F1
#
_entry.id   AF-A0AB38G6R1-F1
#
_cell.length_a   1.000
_cell.length_b   1.000
_cell.length_c   1.000
_cell.angle_alpha   90.00
_cell.angle_beta   90.00
_cell.angle_gamma   90.00
#
_symmetry.space_group_name_H-M   'P 1'
#
loop_
_entity.id
_entity.type
_entity.pdbx_description
1 polymer ?
#
loop_
_entity_poly.entity_id
_entity_poly.type
_entity_poly.pdbx_seq_one_letter_code
_entity_poly.pdbx_strand_id
1 'polypeptide(L)'
;MNKIKSALLSTAVLSMAFLTNSAMADQQSDALVTKTPFDVSSKTFEVTAQQSVNGKAIKSIDVAVWSEENGQDDIKWYSSSNVSNGQVKVQFNLANHGNHAGNYNTHVYTNYTDGSRSGVVMENTLISPKAPTLSLKDGGIRMTTDIYAPTNGTLYYAVWSEENDQDDIKWYADNGTGTTIADLKNHSGYGKYSIHTYVSQNGKMTGISCQDITINKQEISYQINKVNDTTYDVLVTNVPEYITSITVPVWSNANGQDDIKWYTTTKIGEGTYKVQINLGNHGYISGDYSVHIYGHNAISNNFEGLRVTSGFNAVNVPKPNATPSPRITTYINETNTYPVGQCTWAVKSLAPWIPNWLGNAGGWAVNARAKGFRVGTTPRVGSIVVWPHDGNGYGHVAYVTDVSSNMRIQVKESNYAGKQYIANFRGWFNPLDSFWGGDVSYIYPD
;
A
#
# COMPACT_ATOMS: atom_id res chain seq x y z
N MET A 1 43.37 -36.97 22.48
CA MET A 1 43.85 -35.75 21.78
C MET A 1 42.96 -34.60 22.22
N ASN A 2 43.50 -33.74 23.09
CA ASN A 2 42.78 -32.68 23.80
C ASN A 2 42.43 -31.53 22.84
N LYS A 3 41.15 -31.14 22.77
CA LYS A 3 40.71 -29.86 22.18
C LYS A 3 40.45 -28.87 23.30
N ILE A 4 41.32 -27.88 23.39
CA ILE A 4 41.23 -26.75 24.31
C ILE A 4 40.10 -25.82 23.85
N LYS A 5 39.14 -25.56 24.74
CA LYS A 5 38.14 -24.48 24.60
C LYS A 5 38.77 -23.22 25.20
N SER A 6 39.02 -22.21 24.36
CA SER A 6 39.46 -20.89 24.81
C SER A 6 38.25 -20.07 25.22
N ALA A 7 38.11 -19.82 26.53
CA ALA A 7 37.23 -18.80 27.08
C ALA A 7 38.07 -17.52 27.28
N LEU A 8 37.67 -16.43 26.62
CA LEU A 8 38.26 -15.10 26.84
C LEU A 8 37.72 -14.54 28.16
N LEU A 9 38.60 -14.44 29.15
CA LEU A 9 38.37 -13.69 30.38
C LEU A 9 38.42 -12.19 30.07
N SER A 10 37.34 -11.50 30.43
CA SER A 10 37.27 -10.06 30.64
C SER A 10 38.33 -9.63 31.66
N THR A 11 39.38 -8.94 31.21
CA THR A 11 40.31 -8.22 32.07
C THR A 11 39.86 -6.77 32.16
N ALA A 12 39.36 -6.39 33.33
CA ALA A 12 39.17 -4.98 33.69
C ALA A 12 40.55 -4.31 33.74
N VAL A 13 40.76 -3.31 32.88
CA VAL A 13 41.98 -2.50 32.91
C VAL A 13 41.88 -1.54 34.10
N LEU A 14 42.71 -1.83 35.10
CA LEU A 14 42.99 -0.99 36.25
C LEU A 14 43.62 0.32 35.75
N SER A 15 43.02 1.45 36.08
CA SER A 15 43.55 2.78 35.83
C SER A 15 44.89 2.97 36.54
N MET A 16 46.01 2.91 35.81
CA MET A 16 47.32 3.34 36.29
C MET A 16 47.40 4.87 36.25
N ALA A 17 47.46 5.48 37.42
CA ALA A 17 47.89 6.87 37.58
C ALA A 17 49.40 6.94 37.29
N PHE A 18 49.78 7.60 36.18
CA PHE A 18 51.15 8.02 35.97
C PHE A 18 51.40 9.32 36.73
N LEU A 19 52.14 9.22 37.83
CA LEU A 19 52.85 10.35 38.45
C LEU A 19 54.28 10.34 37.91
N THR A 20 54.61 11.34 37.09
CA THR A 20 55.99 11.79 36.93
C THR A 20 56.00 13.31 36.94
N ASN A 21 56.61 13.89 37.98
CA ASN A 21 56.94 15.30 38.04
C ASN A 21 58.04 15.62 37.03
N SER A 22 57.77 16.58 36.14
CA SER A 22 58.79 17.35 35.42
C SER A 22 58.28 18.78 35.39
N ALA A 23 59.03 19.69 36.03
CA ALA A 23 58.68 21.09 36.10
C ALA A 23 58.64 21.69 34.67
N MET A 24 57.44 22.06 34.23
CA MET A 24 57.17 22.98 33.12
C MET A 24 56.34 24.11 33.72
N ALA A 25 56.81 25.35 33.57
CA ALA A 25 56.02 26.53 33.89
C ALA A 25 54.82 26.62 32.94
N ASP A 26 53.64 26.45 33.53
CA ASP A 26 52.42 27.22 33.32
C ASP A 26 52.05 27.67 31.89
N GLN A 27 51.27 26.83 31.21
CA GLN A 27 50.02 27.28 30.57
C GLN A 27 48.96 26.21 30.80
N GLN A 28 48.34 26.22 31.98
CA GLN A 28 47.12 25.44 32.19
C GLN A 28 46.01 26.08 31.34
N SER A 29 45.39 25.32 30.43
CA SER A 29 44.33 25.86 29.58
C SER A 29 43.16 26.36 30.44
N ASP A 30 42.61 27.51 30.08
CA ASP A 30 41.48 28.14 30.81
C ASP A 30 40.23 27.23 30.86
N ALA A 31 40.11 26.31 29.91
CA ALA A 31 39.11 25.26 29.90
C ALA A 31 39.71 23.93 29.40
N LEU A 32 39.24 22.82 29.94
CA LEU A 32 39.46 21.48 29.42
C LEU A 32 38.33 21.14 28.44
N VAL A 33 38.68 20.85 27.19
CA VAL A 33 37.70 20.42 26.18
C VAL A 33 37.74 18.91 26.03
N THR A 34 36.58 18.27 26.10
CA THR A 34 36.43 16.82 25.91
C THR A 34 35.36 16.53 24.87
N LYS A 35 35.46 15.35 24.25
CA LYS A 35 34.48 14.83 23.29
C LYS A 35 34.13 13.39 23.66
N THR A 36 32.84 13.05 23.71
CA THR A 36 32.42 11.66 23.91
C THR A 36 32.66 10.85 22.64
N PRO A 37 32.80 9.50 22.74
CA PRO A 37 32.71 8.64 21.57
C PRO A 37 31.38 8.86 20.81
N PHE A 38 31.40 8.60 19.50
CA PHE A 38 30.18 8.62 18.69
C PHE A 38 29.26 7.47 19.08
N ASP A 39 28.01 7.79 19.39
CA ASP A 39 26.97 6.83 19.68
C ASP A 39 26.20 6.51 18.39
N VAL A 40 26.37 5.28 17.90
CA VAL A 40 25.77 4.80 16.63
C VAL A 40 24.23 4.74 16.68
N SER A 41 23.64 4.60 17.87
CA SER A 41 22.19 4.45 18.01
C SER A 41 21.48 5.80 17.94
N SER A 42 22.00 6.80 18.65
CA SER A 42 21.50 8.18 18.64
C SER A 42 22.07 9.00 17.48
N LYS A 43 23.18 8.55 16.87
CA LYS A 43 23.94 9.26 15.84
C LYS A 43 24.51 10.59 16.31
N THR A 44 24.98 10.62 17.55
CA THR A 44 25.48 11.84 18.21
C THR A 44 26.83 11.64 18.89
N PHE A 45 27.52 12.75 19.15
CA PHE A 45 28.54 12.85 20.19
C PHE A 45 28.39 14.19 20.90
N GLU A 46 28.86 14.29 22.14
CA GLU A 46 28.84 15.52 22.92
C GLU A 46 30.25 16.11 23.02
N VAL A 47 30.35 17.42 22.79
CA VAL A 47 31.53 18.22 23.09
C VAL A 47 31.26 19.02 24.36
N THR A 48 32.19 18.94 25.29
CA THR A 48 32.11 19.64 26.58
C THR A 48 33.32 20.53 26.76
N ALA A 49 33.11 21.79 27.14
CA ALA A 49 34.15 22.63 27.71
C ALA A 49 33.91 22.79 29.22
N GLN A 50 34.89 22.39 30.01
CA GLN A 50 34.89 22.49 31.46
C GLN A 50 35.88 23.56 31.90
N GLN A 51 35.42 24.57 32.65
CA GLN A 51 36.29 25.57 33.24
C GLN A 51 37.30 24.92 34.19
N SER A 52 38.58 25.28 34.05
CA SER A 52 39.66 24.84 34.94
C SER A 52 39.56 25.53 36.31
N VAL A 53 40.14 24.93 37.36
CA VAL A 53 40.04 25.43 38.75
C VAL A 53 40.45 26.91 38.90
N ASN A 54 41.41 27.37 38.11
CA ASN A 54 41.86 28.77 38.05
C ASN A 54 41.65 29.40 36.65
N GLY A 55 40.85 28.75 35.80
CA GLY A 55 40.60 29.19 34.44
C GLY A 55 39.56 30.29 34.37
N LYS A 56 39.59 31.07 33.28
CA LYS A 56 38.60 32.09 32.98
C LYS A 56 37.17 31.54 32.95
N ALA A 57 36.20 32.34 33.40
CA ALA A 57 34.79 31.99 33.33
C ALA A 57 34.32 31.87 31.87
N ILE A 58 33.77 30.71 31.53
CA ILE A 58 33.25 30.41 30.18
C ILE A 58 31.93 31.17 29.98
N LYS A 59 31.80 31.83 28.83
CA LYS A 59 30.56 32.49 28.37
C LYS A 59 29.76 31.60 27.42
N SER A 60 30.44 30.94 26.49
CA SER A 60 29.84 30.08 25.47
C SER A 60 30.91 29.24 24.76
N ILE A 61 30.47 28.24 24.01
CA ILE A 61 31.32 27.56 23.03
C ILE A 61 30.67 27.60 21.65
N ASP A 62 31.51 27.68 20.62
CA ASP A 62 31.15 27.44 19.22
C ASP A 62 31.95 26.23 18.73
N VAL A 63 31.26 25.23 18.21
CA VAL A 63 31.87 23.98 17.74
C VAL A 63 31.63 23.86 16.24
N ALA A 64 32.69 23.92 15.46
CA ALA A 64 32.64 23.65 14.03
C ALA A 64 32.89 22.16 13.78
N VAL A 65 31.98 21.51 13.05
CA VAL A 65 32.10 20.10 12.65
C VAL A 65 31.88 20.00 11.14
N TRP A 66 32.69 19.22 10.45
CA TRP A 66 32.59 18.95 9.01
C TRP A 66 33.21 17.59 8.69
N SER A 67 32.74 16.96 7.62
CA SER A 67 33.31 15.73 7.05
C SER A 67 34.59 16.04 6.27
N GLU A 68 35.62 15.22 6.36
CA GLU A 68 36.85 15.39 5.56
C GLU A 68 36.60 15.22 4.06
N GLU A 69 35.58 14.45 3.71
CA GLU A 69 35.19 14.20 2.33
C GLU A 69 34.82 15.51 1.64
N ASN A 70 35.61 15.91 0.65
CA ASN A 70 35.46 17.17 -0.12
C ASN A 70 35.80 18.47 0.63
N GLY A 71 36.50 18.39 1.76
CA GLY A 71 37.06 19.56 2.43
C GLY A 71 36.20 20.08 3.58
N GLN A 72 35.73 21.33 3.52
CA GLN A 72 34.85 21.94 4.54
C GLN A 72 33.48 22.30 3.95
N ASP A 73 33.06 21.60 2.90
CA ASP A 73 31.84 21.88 2.15
C ASP A 73 30.56 21.68 2.99
N ASP A 74 30.59 20.80 3.97
CA ASP A 74 29.46 20.49 4.86
C ASP A 74 29.60 21.08 6.27
N ILE A 75 30.49 22.06 6.48
CA ILE A 75 30.74 22.62 7.81
C ILE A 75 29.46 23.16 8.48
N LYS A 76 29.21 22.68 9.70
CA LYS A 76 28.13 23.13 10.57
C LYS A 76 28.71 23.66 11.88
N TRP A 77 28.18 24.80 12.30
CA TRP A 77 28.48 25.41 13.59
C TRP A 77 27.40 25.07 14.60
N TYR A 78 27.83 24.60 15.75
CA TYR A 78 26.98 24.25 16.89
C TYR A 78 27.42 25.10 18.07
N SER A 79 26.53 25.96 18.57
CA SER A 79 26.86 26.90 19.65
C SER A 79 26.01 26.67 20.87
N SER A 80 26.57 26.91 22.05
CA SER A 80 25.85 26.88 23.33
C SER A 80 26.40 27.92 24.28
N SER A 81 25.51 28.64 24.96
CA SER A 81 25.82 29.58 26.05
C SER A 81 25.23 29.10 27.39
N ASN A 82 24.74 27.86 27.45
CA ASN A 82 24.15 27.29 28.65
C ASN A 82 25.26 26.80 29.58
N VAL A 83 25.77 27.70 30.41
CA VAL A 83 26.80 27.39 31.40
C VAL A 83 26.15 26.87 32.68
N SER A 84 26.55 25.68 33.12
CA SER A 84 26.13 25.09 34.40
C SER A 84 27.33 24.46 35.09
N ASN A 85 27.59 24.81 36.36
CA ASN A 85 28.76 24.32 37.12
C ASN A 85 30.10 24.51 36.37
N GLY A 86 30.27 25.66 35.71
CA GLY A 86 31.47 25.97 34.91
C GLY A 86 31.60 25.13 33.63
N GLN A 87 30.53 24.43 33.23
CA GLN A 87 30.52 23.53 32.07
C GLN A 87 29.57 24.05 30.99
N VAL A 88 30.00 23.94 29.73
CA VAL A 88 29.15 24.16 28.55
C VAL A 88 29.20 22.94 27.67
N LYS A 89 28.05 22.52 27.16
CA LYS A 89 27.89 21.33 26.31
C LYS A 89 27.25 21.67 24.99
N VAL A 90 27.69 20.99 23.95
CA VAL A 90 27.12 21.01 22.60
C VAL A 90 27.01 19.58 22.11
N GLN A 91 25.85 19.22 21.55
CA GLN A 91 25.63 17.91 20.94
C GLN A 91 25.70 18.03 19.42
N PHE A 92 26.60 17.25 18.82
CA PHE A 92 26.61 16.99 17.39
C PHE A 92 25.54 15.97 17.02
N ASN A 93 24.92 16.11 15.85
CA ASN A 93 23.99 15.13 15.29
C ASN A 93 24.30 14.89 13.82
N LEU A 94 24.56 13.63 13.45
CA LEU A 94 24.92 13.25 12.08
C LEU A 94 23.83 13.57 11.05
N ALA A 95 22.56 13.66 11.47
CA ALA A 95 21.46 14.04 10.59
C ALA A 95 21.65 15.44 9.98
N ASN A 96 22.34 16.35 10.67
CA ASN A 96 22.67 17.68 10.16
C ASN A 96 23.71 17.65 9.02
N HIS A 97 24.36 16.50 8.84
CA HIS A 97 25.35 16.19 7.80
C HIS A 97 24.85 15.09 6.86
N GLY A 98 23.52 14.96 6.71
CA GLY A 98 22.90 14.03 5.77
C GLY A 98 22.97 12.55 6.17
N ASN A 99 23.37 12.22 7.40
CA ASN A 99 23.63 10.85 7.86
C ASN A 99 24.74 10.11 7.09
N HIS A 100 25.65 10.84 6.45
CA HIS A 100 26.80 10.22 5.79
C HIS A 100 27.82 9.75 6.81
N ALA A 101 28.37 8.55 6.61
CA ALA A 101 29.59 8.14 7.30
C ALA A 101 30.77 9.00 6.82
N GLY A 102 31.91 8.88 7.48
CA GLY A 102 33.13 9.59 7.08
C GLY A 102 33.99 9.95 8.27
N ASN A 103 35.10 10.65 8.00
CA ASN A 103 35.94 11.17 9.06
C ASN A 103 35.53 12.61 9.39
N TYR A 104 35.09 12.86 10.62
CA TYR A 104 34.60 14.18 11.02
C TYR A 104 35.64 14.95 11.84
N ASN A 105 35.99 16.14 11.36
CA ASN A 105 36.81 17.10 12.09
C ASN A 105 35.97 17.84 13.14
N THR A 106 36.58 18.25 14.24
CA THR A 106 35.89 19.02 15.27
C THR A 106 36.81 20.10 15.83
N HIS A 107 36.46 21.37 15.59
CA HIS A 107 37.15 22.52 16.16
C HIS A 107 36.26 23.19 17.18
N VAL A 108 36.78 23.41 18.39
CA VAL A 108 36.04 23.98 19.52
C VAL A 108 36.60 25.33 19.86
N TYR A 109 35.74 26.34 19.90
CA TYR A 109 36.12 27.70 20.28
C TYR A 109 35.39 28.09 21.56
N THR A 110 36.13 28.25 22.64
CA THR A 110 35.61 28.69 23.94
C THR A 110 35.70 30.20 24.03
N ASN A 111 34.55 30.86 24.22
CA ASN A 111 34.46 32.29 24.45
C ASN A 111 34.35 32.55 25.95
N TYR A 112 35.18 33.43 26.50
CA TYR A 112 35.20 33.76 27.92
C TYR A 112 34.46 35.07 28.21
N THR A 113 34.09 35.28 29.47
CA THR A 113 33.38 36.50 29.91
C THR A 113 34.23 37.76 29.83
N ASP A 114 35.55 37.63 29.85
CA ASP A 114 36.51 38.73 29.67
C ASP A 114 36.66 39.18 28.21
N GLY A 115 35.95 38.52 27.27
CA GLY A 115 35.98 38.80 25.84
C GLY A 115 37.07 38.05 25.06
N SER A 116 37.95 37.31 25.74
CA SER A 116 38.95 36.47 25.07
C SER A 116 38.34 35.18 24.49
N ARG A 117 39.04 34.57 23.53
CA ARG A 117 38.63 33.33 22.86
C ARG A 117 39.81 32.36 22.75
N SER A 118 39.57 31.08 23.03
CA SER A 118 40.55 30.00 22.87
C SER A 118 40.02 28.93 21.91
N GLY A 119 40.87 28.40 21.04
CA GLY A 119 40.53 27.37 20.07
C GLY A 119 41.26 26.06 20.34
N VAL A 120 40.55 24.94 20.27
CA VAL A 120 41.08 23.58 20.42
C VAL A 120 40.67 22.74 19.22
N VAL A 121 41.64 22.11 18.57
CA VAL A 121 41.40 21.09 17.53
C VAL A 121 41.32 19.74 18.22
N MET A 122 40.20 19.04 18.05
CA MET A 122 39.99 17.72 18.63
C MET A 122 40.43 16.63 17.64
N GLU A 123 40.75 15.43 18.16
CA GLU A 123 40.97 14.25 17.31
C GLU A 123 39.75 13.97 16.43
N ASN A 124 40.00 13.47 15.22
CA ASN A 124 38.94 13.21 14.26
C ASN A 124 38.06 12.04 14.72
N THR A 125 36.78 12.09 14.36
CA THR A 125 35.82 11.02 14.64
C THR A 125 35.51 10.27 13.36
N LEU A 126 36.08 9.06 13.22
CA LEU A 126 35.73 8.15 12.15
C LEU A 126 34.37 7.51 12.43
N ILE A 127 33.38 7.84 11.60
CA ILE A 127 32.05 7.23 11.59
C ILE A 127 32.03 6.23 10.44
N SER A 128 31.78 4.97 10.74
CA SER A 128 31.64 3.92 9.71
C SER A 128 30.19 3.80 9.24
N PRO A 129 29.95 3.43 7.96
CA PRO A 129 28.62 3.05 7.51
C PRO A 129 28.07 1.93 8.38
N LYS A 130 26.76 1.98 8.66
CA LYS A 130 26.13 0.96 9.49
C LYS A 130 25.69 -0.23 8.64
N ALA A 131 25.89 -1.42 9.18
CA ALA A 131 25.35 -2.65 8.63
C ALA A 131 23.83 -2.50 8.39
N PRO A 132 23.30 -2.92 7.23
CA PRO A 132 21.89 -2.79 6.94
C PRO A 132 21.05 -3.71 7.83
N THR A 133 19.81 -3.33 8.12
CA THR A 133 18.78 -4.29 8.52
C THR A 133 18.24 -5.00 7.28
N LEU A 134 18.01 -6.31 7.39
CA LEU A 134 17.49 -7.15 6.31
C LEU A 134 16.00 -7.45 6.54
N SER A 135 15.20 -7.39 5.48
CA SER A 135 13.78 -7.77 5.51
C SER A 135 13.33 -8.26 4.14
N LEU A 136 12.22 -9.00 4.07
CA LEU A 136 11.57 -9.31 2.81
C LEU A 136 10.50 -8.25 2.55
N LYS A 137 10.55 -7.64 1.36
CA LYS A 137 9.57 -6.64 0.94
C LYS A 137 9.48 -6.59 -0.57
N ASP A 138 8.26 -6.45 -1.08
CA ASP A 138 7.99 -6.19 -2.49
C ASP A 138 8.64 -7.22 -3.44
N GLY A 139 8.68 -8.49 -3.01
CA GLY A 139 9.29 -9.58 -3.78
C GLY A 139 10.83 -9.57 -3.80
N GLY A 140 11.48 -8.81 -2.92
CA GLY A 140 12.94 -8.73 -2.81
C GLY A 140 13.44 -8.83 -1.36
N ILE A 141 14.76 -8.99 -1.23
CA ILE A 141 15.47 -8.76 0.03
C ILE A 141 15.76 -7.26 0.10
N ARG A 142 15.15 -6.58 1.05
CA ARG A 142 15.36 -5.17 1.32
C ARG A 142 16.44 -4.99 2.38
N MET A 143 17.52 -4.31 2.00
CA MET A 143 18.57 -3.80 2.88
C MET A 143 18.26 -2.35 3.24
N THR A 144 18.19 -2.01 4.53
CA THR A 144 17.96 -0.63 5.01
C THR A 144 19.03 -0.20 5.99
N THR A 145 19.64 0.98 5.81
CA THR A 145 20.61 1.56 6.75
C THR A 145 20.29 3.02 7.02
N ASP A 146 20.66 3.51 8.20
CA ASP A 146 20.43 4.89 8.66
C ASP A 146 21.73 5.66 8.93
N ILE A 147 22.87 5.07 8.56
CA ILE A 147 24.18 5.72 8.41
C ILE A 147 24.74 5.28 7.04
N TYR A 148 24.76 6.21 6.10
CA TYR A 148 25.01 5.95 4.68
C TYR A 148 26.50 5.83 4.37
N ALA A 149 26.83 5.52 3.12
CA ALA A 149 28.21 5.72 2.64
C ALA A 149 28.63 7.20 2.83
N PRO A 150 29.94 7.46 2.95
CA PRO A 150 30.45 8.81 2.85
C PRO A 150 30.10 9.45 1.51
N THR A 151 30.09 10.78 1.44
CA THR A 151 29.60 11.54 0.27
C THR A 151 30.35 11.24 -1.02
N ASN A 152 31.61 10.82 -0.94
CA ASN A 152 32.45 10.38 -2.05
C ASN A 152 32.50 8.85 -2.24
N GLY A 153 31.59 8.12 -1.60
CA GLY A 153 31.55 6.66 -1.60
C GLY A 153 30.19 6.09 -1.98
N THR A 154 30.14 4.77 -2.08
CA THR A 154 28.90 4.04 -2.40
C THR A 154 28.85 2.75 -1.60
N LEU A 155 27.69 2.44 -1.00
CA LEU A 155 27.45 1.13 -0.41
C LEU A 155 27.12 0.12 -1.50
N TYR A 156 27.67 -1.07 -1.37
CA TYR A 156 27.42 -2.20 -2.24
C TYR A 156 27.00 -3.41 -1.41
N TYR A 157 26.02 -4.14 -1.94
CA TYR A 157 25.54 -5.39 -1.35
C TYR A 157 25.77 -6.51 -2.36
N ALA A 158 26.62 -7.46 -2.02
CA ALA A 158 26.72 -8.72 -2.74
C ALA A 158 25.71 -9.70 -2.13
N VAL A 159 24.74 -10.14 -2.93
CA VAL A 159 23.64 -11.00 -2.51
C VAL A 159 23.67 -12.28 -3.34
N TRP A 160 23.54 -13.43 -2.69
CA TRP A 160 23.41 -14.75 -3.33
C TRP A 160 22.61 -15.72 -2.45
N SER A 161 22.05 -16.76 -3.05
CA SER A 161 21.45 -17.87 -2.31
C SER A 161 22.48 -18.97 -2.06
N GLU A 162 22.47 -19.58 -0.88
CA GLU A 162 23.39 -20.68 -0.56
C GLU A 162 22.93 -22.04 -1.13
N GLU A 163 21.82 -22.08 -1.88
CA GLU A 163 21.27 -23.34 -2.42
C GLU A 163 22.25 -24.02 -3.39
N ASN A 164 23.04 -23.23 -4.14
CA ASN A 164 24.10 -23.70 -5.04
C ASN A 164 25.41 -22.89 -4.86
N ASP A 165 25.79 -22.63 -3.60
CA ASP A 165 26.96 -21.83 -3.21
C ASP A 165 26.88 -20.34 -3.60
N GLN A 166 27.66 -19.85 -4.56
CA GLN A 166 27.69 -18.43 -5.00
C GLN A 166 27.41 -18.30 -6.50
N ASP A 167 26.66 -19.25 -7.07
CA ASP A 167 26.38 -19.29 -8.51
C ASP A 167 25.54 -18.10 -9.01
N ASP A 168 24.72 -17.51 -8.14
CA ASP A 168 23.78 -16.43 -8.46
C ASP A 168 24.15 -15.06 -7.87
N ILE A 169 25.40 -14.89 -7.44
CA ILE A 169 25.87 -13.66 -6.80
C ILE A 169 25.64 -12.43 -7.68
N LYS A 170 24.96 -11.43 -7.11
CA LYS A 170 24.74 -10.13 -7.74
C LYS A 170 25.07 -8.99 -6.81
N TRP A 171 25.59 -7.92 -7.40
CA TRP A 171 25.99 -6.71 -6.71
C TRP A 171 24.93 -5.63 -6.91
N TYR A 172 24.49 -5.06 -5.79
CA TYR A 172 23.50 -3.99 -5.75
C TYR A 172 24.13 -2.75 -5.13
N ALA A 173 24.14 -1.63 -5.85
CA ALA A 173 24.61 -0.34 -5.34
C ALA A 173 23.48 0.38 -4.61
N ASP A 174 23.77 0.97 -3.45
CA ASP A 174 22.84 1.90 -2.79
C ASP A 174 22.88 3.25 -3.49
N ASN A 175 21.69 3.80 -3.76
CA ASN A 175 21.54 5.09 -4.45
C ASN A 175 21.66 6.30 -3.50
N GLY A 176 22.17 6.10 -2.28
CA GLY A 176 22.28 7.14 -1.24
C GLY A 176 20.97 7.37 -0.48
N THR A 177 19.97 6.51 -0.68
CA THR A 177 18.67 6.59 0.01
C THR A 177 18.61 5.70 1.25
N GLY A 178 19.65 4.90 1.51
CA GLY A 178 19.70 3.98 2.64
C GLY A 178 18.70 2.84 2.55
N THR A 179 18.20 2.56 1.34
CA THR A 179 17.30 1.44 1.06
C THR A 179 17.66 0.90 -0.32
N THR A 180 18.02 -0.38 -0.37
CA THR A 180 18.32 -1.12 -1.59
C THR A 180 17.54 -2.42 -1.57
N ILE A 181 17.00 -2.84 -2.72
CA ILE A 181 16.24 -4.08 -2.87
C ILE A 181 16.96 -5.00 -3.86
N ALA A 182 17.27 -6.20 -3.42
CA ALA A 182 17.68 -7.31 -4.29
C ALA A 182 16.44 -8.13 -4.67
N ASP A 183 15.98 -7.99 -5.92
CA ASP A 183 14.81 -8.72 -6.41
C ASP A 183 15.02 -10.23 -6.33
N LEU A 184 14.09 -10.99 -5.75
CA LEU A 184 14.25 -12.45 -5.61
C LEU A 184 14.26 -13.19 -6.94
N LYS A 185 13.63 -12.65 -7.99
CA LYS A 185 13.67 -13.24 -9.35
C LYS A 185 15.09 -13.37 -9.92
N ASN A 186 16.03 -12.62 -9.35
CA ASN A 186 17.42 -12.60 -9.76
C ASN A 186 18.27 -13.66 -9.05
N HIS A 187 17.69 -14.38 -8.09
CA HIS A 187 18.34 -15.34 -7.23
C HIS A 187 17.55 -16.64 -7.18
N SER A 188 18.19 -17.73 -6.76
CA SER A 188 17.62 -19.06 -6.88
C SER A 188 17.03 -19.55 -5.56
N GLY A 189 15.74 -19.89 -5.62
CA GLY A 189 15.06 -20.81 -4.72
C GLY A 189 14.90 -20.37 -3.26
N TYR A 190 14.69 -21.36 -2.38
CA TYR A 190 14.36 -21.12 -0.97
C TYR A 190 15.55 -21.48 -0.09
N GLY A 191 15.57 -20.96 1.13
CA GLY A 191 16.62 -21.27 2.10
C GLY A 191 17.42 -20.04 2.47
N LYS A 192 18.72 -20.23 2.72
CA LYS A 192 19.61 -19.19 3.26
C LYS A 192 20.15 -18.33 2.13
N TYR A 193 20.11 -17.02 2.33
CA TYR A 193 20.69 -16.01 1.46
C TYR A 193 21.74 -15.25 2.24
N SER A 194 22.89 -15.02 1.62
CA SER A 194 23.98 -14.25 2.21
C SER A 194 24.05 -12.86 1.58
N ILE A 195 24.25 -11.87 2.44
CA ILE A 195 24.36 -10.46 2.10
C ILE A 195 25.67 -9.94 2.68
N HIS A 196 26.63 -9.69 1.81
CA HIS A 196 27.88 -9.02 2.19
C HIS A 196 27.79 -7.54 1.83
N THR A 197 27.99 -6.68 2.81
CA THR A 197 27.95 -5.22 2.64
C THR A 197 29.37 -4.68 2.57
N TYR A 198 29.62 -3.83 1.58
CA TYR A 198 30.89 -3.15 1.37
C TYR A 198 30.66 -1.65 1.18
N VAL A 199 31.65 -0.85 1.52
CA VAL A 199 31.75 0.54 1.07
C VAL A 199 32.86 0.64 0.03
N SER A 200 32.55 1.24 -1.12
CA SER A 200 33.53 1.60 -2.14
C SER A 200 33.88 3.08 -1.99
N GLN A 201 35.16 3.38 -1.79
CA GLN A 201 35.69 4.74 -1.81
C GLN A 201 37.01 4.76 -2.56
N ASN A 202 37.18 5.68 -3.50
CA ASN A 202 38.40 5.82 -4.30
C ASN A 202 38.85 4.50 -4.97
N GLY A 203 37.89 3.68 -5.42
CA GLY A 203 38.14 2.37 -6.04
C GLY A 203 38.53 1.25 -5.08
N LYS A 204 38.57 1.50 -3.77
CA LYS A 204 38.85 0.50 -2.74
C LYS A 204 37.55 0.04 -2.06
N MET A 205 37.33 -1.27 -2.08
CA MET A 205 36.23 -1.93 -1.36
C MET A 205 36.65 -2.27 0.07
N THR A 206 35.88 -1.84 1.06
CA THR A 206 36.06 -2.18 2.47
C THR A 206 34.83 -2.91 2.98
N GLY A 207 35.00 -4.09 3.59
CA GLY A 207 33.89 -4.87 4.14
C GLY A 207 33.30 -4.22 5.39
N ILE A 208 31.97 -4.14 5.45
CA ILE A 208 31.20 -3.57 6.56
C ILE A 208 30.55 -4.68 7.39
N SER A 209 29.88 -5.63 6.73
CA SER A 209 29.20 -6.73 7.42
C SER A 209 28.95 -7.93 6.52
N CYS A 210 28.86 -9.11 7.13
CA CYS A 210 28.31 -10.33 6.53
C CYS A 210 27.06 -10.70 7.31
N GLN A 211 25.92 -10.75 6.66
CA GLN A 211 24.63 -11.08 7.26
C GLN A 211 23.90 -12.11 6.40
N ASP A 212 22.98 -12.84 7.02
CA ASP A 212 22.18 -13.84 6.33
C ASP A 212 20.69 -13.63 6.61
N ILE A 213 19.84 -14.04 5.66
CA ILE A 213 18.39 -14.14 5.84
C ILE A 213 17.90 -15.48 5.30
N THR A 214 16.98 -16.14 6.01
CA THR A 214 16.39 -17.40 5.56
C THR A 214 14.98 -17.18 5.04
N ILE A 215 14.73 -17.60 3.80
CA ILE A 215 13.43 -17.54 3.14
C ILE A 215 12.86 -18.95 3.04
N ASN A 216 11.93 -19.27 3.92
CA ASN A 216 11.28 -20.58 3.93
C ASN A 216 10.03 -20.59 3.05
N LYS A 217 9.77 -21.74 2.42
CA LYS A 217 8.47 -21.99 1.81
C LYS A 217 7.40 -22.00 2.90
N GLN A 218 6.36 -21.18 2.73
CA GLN A 218 5.30 -20.99 3.71
C GLN A 218 3.96 -21.36 3.10
N GLU A 219 3.18 -22.13 3.85
CA GLU A 219 1.81 -22.49 3.49
C GLU A 219 0.85 -21.35 3.84
N ILE A 220 0.10 -20.90 2.83
CA ILE A 220 -0.97 -19.92 3.03
C ILE A 220 -2.17 -20.56 3.72
N SER A 221 -2.99 -19.71 4.35
CA SER A 221 -4.26 -20.09 4.98
C SER A 221 -5.43 -19.38 4.31
N TYR A 222 -6.65 -19.90 4.49
CA TYR A 222 -7.84 -19.30 3.90
C TYR A 222 -9.09 -19.48 4.76
N GLN A 223 -10.07 -18.60 4.53
CA GLN A 223 -11.45 -18.73 5.02
C GLN A 223 -12.41 -18.31 3.91
N ILE A 224 -13.54 -19.02 3.80
CA ILE A 224 -14.63 -18.66 2.89
C ILE A 224 -15.87 -18.46 3.74
N ASN A 225 -16.35 -17.21 3.79
CA ASN A 225 -17.44 -16.82 4.67
C ASN A 225 -18.64 -16.39 3.82
N LYS A 226 -19.81 -16.98 4.09
CA LYS A 226 -21.06 -16.53 3.48
C LYS A 226 -21.44 -15.16 4.04
N VAL A 227 -21.58 -14.16 3.17
CA VAL A 227 -22.03 -12.81 3.53
C VAL A 227 -23.56 -12.75 3.46
N ASN A 228 -24.13 -13.26 2.37
CA ASN A 228 -25.57 -13.45 2.16
C ASN A 228 -25.80 -14.57 1.12
N ASP A 229 -27.05 -14.81 0.71
CA ASP A 229 -27.40 -15.91 -0.21
C ASP A 229 -26.79 -15.82 -1.61
N THR A 230 -26.24 -14.67 -1.99
CA THR A 230 -25.65 -14.43 -3.32
C THR A 230 -24.19 -13.99 -3.26
N THR A 231 -23.62 -13.87 -2.06
CA THR A 231 -22.32 -13.22 -1.87
C THR A 231 -21.48 -13.93 -0.82
N TYR A 232 -20.21 -14.18 -1.16
CA TYR A 232 -19.23 -14.85 -0.31
C TYR A 232 -17.94 -14.04 -0.24
N ASP A 233 -17.32 -13.97 0.92
CA ASP A 233 -15.98 -13.40 1.08
C ASP A 233 -14.95 -14.53 1.13
N VAL A 234 -13.88 -14.39 0.35
CA VAL A 234 -12.68 -15.23 0.42
C VAL A 234 -11.57 -14.42 1.07
N LEU A 235 -11.11 -14.87 2.24
CA LEU A 235 -9.99 -14.30 2.96
C LEU A 235 -8.79 -15.24 2.81
N VAL A 236 -7.63 -14.70 2.42
CA VAL A 236 -6.36 -15.43 2.34
C VAL A 236 -5.38 -14.79 3.32
N THR A 237 -4.80 -15.60 4.20
CA THR A 237 -3.92 -15.16 5.30
C THR A 237 -2.60 -15.91 5.27
N ASN A 238 -1.63 -15.45 6.08
CA ASN A 238 -0.28 -16.00 6.13
C ASN A 238 0.42 -16.00 4.77
N VAL A 239 0.11 -15.01 3.92
CA VAL A 239 0.75 -14.83 2.62
C VAL A 239 2.14 -14.22 2.82
N PRO A 240 3.22 -14.93 2.46
CA PRO A 240 4.58 -14.42 2.65
C PRO A 240 4.90 -13.27 1.67
N GLU A 241 5.84 -12.40 2.02
CA GLU A 241 6.18 -11.18 1.23
C GLU A 241 6.79 -11.48 -0.16
N TYR A 242 7.26 -12.71 -0.42
CA TYR A 242 7.67 -13.13 -1.76
C TYR A 242 6.48 -13.48 -2.67
N ILE A 243 5.26 -13.61 -2.13
CA ILE A 243 4.03 -13.69 -2.93
C ILE A 243 3.48 -12.26 -3.11
N THR A 244 3.67 -11.75 -4.32
CA THR A 244 3.47 -10.33 -4.65
C THR A 244 2.03 -9.99 -5.04
N SER A 245 1.22 -11.01 -5.36
CA SER A 245 -0.20 -10.84 -5.69
C SER A 245 -0.97 -12.13 -5.43
N ILE A 246 -2.28 -12.01 -5.17
CA ILE A 246 -3.20 -13.15 -5.03
C ILE A 246 -4.39 -12.98 -5.97
N THR A 247 -4.71 -14.04 -6.71
CA THR A 247 -5.89 -14.16 -7.56
C THR A 247 -6.65 -15.44 -7.21
N VAL A 248 -7.96 -15.36 -7.16
CA VAL A 248 -8.86 -16.43 -6.71
C VAL A 248 -9.81 -16.80 -7.85
N PRO A 249 -9.52 -17.86 -8.63
CA PRO A 249 -10.51 -18.40 -9.56
C PRO A 249 -11.63 -19.15 -8.82
N VAL A 250 -12.87 -18.90 -9.27
CA VAL A 250 -14.10 -19.52 -8.75
C VAL A 250 -14.97 -19.98 -9.90
N TRP A 251 -15.63 -21.14 -9.76
CA TRP A 251 -16.61 -21.67 -10.71
C TRP A 251 -17.64 -22.53 -9.98
N SER A 252 -18.81 -22.70 -10.59
CA SER A 252 -19.84 -23.63 -10.14
C SER A 252 -19.55 -25.04 -10.65
N ASN A 253 -19.81 -26.08 -9.86
CA ASN A 253 -19.52 -27.46 -10.29
C ASN A 253 -20.60 -28.06 -11.20
N ALA A 254 -21.65 -27.32 -11.54
CA ALA A 254 -22.83 -27.84 -12.23
C ALA A 254 -22.52 -28.35 -13.66
N ASN A 255 -21.56 -27.73 -14.37
CA ASN A 255 -21.14 -28.14 -15.72
C ASN A 255 -19.61 -28.15 -15.88
N GLY A 256 -18.87 -28.41 -14.81
CA GLY A 256 -17.40 -28.34 -14.82
C GLY A 256 -16.92 -26.91 -14.58
N GLN A 257 -15.93 -26.43 -15.35
CA GLN A 257 -15.34 -25.09 -15.19
C GLN A 257 -15.85 -24.09 -16.25
N ASP A 258 -17.05 -24.30 -16.79
CA ASP A 258 -17.60 -23.50 -17.89
C ASP A 258 -17.84 -22.04 -17.51
N ASP A 259 -18.10 -21.77 -16.23
CA ASP A 259 -18.37 -20.44 -15.70
C ASP A 259 -17.23 -19.83 -14.86
N ILE A 260 -16.00 -20.34 -15.01
CA ILE A 260 -14.85 -19.88 -14.23
C ILE A 260 -14.60 -18.37 -14.37
N LYS A 261 -14.43 -17.71 -13.23
CA LYS A 261 -14.06 -16.29 -13.13
C LYS A 261 -12.86 -16.13 -12.21
N TRP A 262 -11.89 -15.34 -12.67
CA TRP A 262 -10.67 -15.01 -11.93
C TRP A 262 -10.87 -13.70 -11.20
N TYR A 263 -10.82 -13.74 -9.87
CA TYR A 263 -11.01 -12.57 -9.03
C TYR A 263 -9.68 -12.06 -8.48
N THR A 264 -9.32 -10.82 -8.80
CA THR A 264 -8.19 -10.14 -8.16
C THR A 264 -8.55 -9.76 -6.72
N THR A 265 -7.66 -10.05 -5.79
CA THR A 265 -7.85 -9.70 -4.37
C THR A 265 -7.33 -8.32 -4.03
N THR A 266 -7.84 -7.76 -2.93
CA THR A 266 -7.32 -6.55 -2.31
C THR A 266 -6.51 -6.92 -1.07
N LYS A 267 -5.29 -6.38 -0.92
CA LYS A 267 -4.50 -6.50 0.31
C LYS A 267 -5.14 -5.62 1.39
N ILE A 268 -5.57 -6.23 2.50
CA ILE A 268 -6.25 -5.53 3.60
C ILE A 268 -5.41 -5.48 4.89
N GLY A 269 -4.23 -6.10 4.87
CA GLY A 269 -3.26 -6.10 5.96
C GLY A 269 -1.99 -6.85 5.56
N GLU A 270 -0.99 -6.87 6.44
CA GLU A 270 0.21 -7.68 6.22
C GLU A 270 -0.17 -9.16 6.06
N GLY A 271 0.34 -9.77 4.98
CA GLY A 271 0.04 -11.15 4.60
C GLY A 271 -1.45 -11.49 4.43
N THR A 272 -2.34 -10.50 4.30
CA THR A 272 -3.80 -10.71 4.31
C THR A 272 -4.47 -10.07 3.10
N TYR A 273 -5.17 -10.90 2.33
CA TYR A 273 -5.87 -10.52 1.10
C TYR A 273 -7.34 -10.94 1.17
N LYS A 274 -8.21 -10.13 0.58
CA LYS A 274 -9.66 -10.38 0.57
C LYS A 274 -10.24 -10.16 -0.81
N VAL A 275 -11.22 -10.98 -1.18
CA VAL A 275 -12.09 -10.71 -2.32
C VAL A 275 -13.52 -11.14 -2.03
N GLN A 276 -14.47 -10.49 -2.69
CA GLN A 276 -15.89 -10.82 -2.61
C GLN A 276 -16.35 -11.45 -3.92
N ILE A 277 -17.01 -12.59 -3.82
CA ILE A 277 -17.55 -13.38 -4.90
C ILE A 277 -19.06 -13.16 -4.96
N ASN A 278 -19.56 -12.71 -6.11
CA ASN A 278 -20.97 -12.52 -6.35
C ASN A 278 -21.48 -13.63 -7.28
N LEU A 279 -22.48 -14.40 -6.83
CA LEU A 279 -23.03 -15.52 -7.60
C LEU A 279 -23.75 -15.07 -8.88
N GLY A 280 -24.08 -13.79 -9.03
CA GLY A 280 -24.57 -13.24 -10.29
C GLY A 280 -23.56 -13.35 -11.44
N ASN A 281 -22.26 -13.35 -11.14
CA ASN A 281 -21.21 -13.60 -12.13
C ASN A 281 -21.15 -15.06 -12.59
N HIS A 282 -21.86 -15.93 -11.87
CA HIS A 282 -21.96 -17.38 -12.05
C HIS A 282 -23.39 -17.81 -12.36
N GLY A 283 -24.21 -16.91 -12.91
CA GLY A 283 -25.59 -17.20 -13.32
C GLY A 283 -26.53 -17.60 -12.17
N TYR A 284 -26.15 -17.29 -10.92
CA TYR A 284 -26.88 -17.66 -9.71
C TYR A 284 -27.13 -19.19 -9.62
N ILE A 285 -26.16 -19.99 -10.05
CA ILE A 285 -26.25 -21.44 -9.99
C ILE A 285 -26.23 -21.87 -8.51
N SER A 286 -27.16 -22.73 -8.09
CA SER A 286 -27.12 -23.36 -6.77
C SER A 286 -26.26 -24.63 -6.83
N GLY A 287 -25.59 -24.99 -5.73
CA GLY A 287 -24.75 -26.18 -5.64
C GLY A 287 -23.35 -25.89 -5.14
N ASP A 288 -22.43 -26.83 -5.36
CA ASP A 288 -21.04 -26.69 -4.95
C ASP A 288 -20.27 -25.76 -5.89
N TYR A 289 -19.44 -24.92 -5.29
CA TYR A 289 -18.50 -24.03 -5.96
C TYR A 289 -17.09 -24.40 -5.56
N SER A 290 -16.20 -24.47 -6.53
CA SER A 290 -14.78 -24.65 -6.30
C SER A 290 -14.08 -23.29 -6.27
N VAL A 291 -13.14 -23.15 -5.33
CA VAL A 291 -12.35 -21.94 -5.13
C VAL A 291 -10.88 -22.36 -5.02
N HIS A 292 -10.03 -21.87 -5.91
CA HIS A 292 -8.58 -22.10 -5.81
C HIS A 292 -7.88 -20.77 -5.54
N ILE A 293 -6.64 -20.83 -5.07
CA ILE A 293 -5.83 -19.66 -4.76
C ILE A 293 -4.53 -19.75 -5.54
N TYR A 294 -4.28 -18.73 -6.35
CA TYR A 294 -3.06 -18.55 -7.13
C TYR A 294 -2.37 -17.25 -6.73
N GLY A 295 -1.08 -17.16 -7.00
CA GLY A 295 -0.33 -15.92 -6.78
C GLY A 295 0.94 -15.85 -7.59
N HIS A 296 1.49 -14.64 -7.69
CA HIS A 296 2.77 -14.42 -8.33
C HIS A 296 3.90 -14.56 -7.32
N ASN A 297 4.73 -15.58 -7.50
CA ASN A 297 5.87 -15.88 -6.65
C ASN A 297 7.13 -15.22 -7.21
N ALA A 298 7.71 -14.30 -6.44
CA ALA A 298 8.90 -13.56 -6.83
C ALA A 298 10.17 -14.42 -6.90
N ILE A 299 10.23 -15.53 -6.17
CA ILE A 299 11.38 -16.45 -6.17
C ILE A 299 11.39 -17.26 -7.46
N SER A 300 10.27 -17.93 -7.78
CA SER A 300 10.16 -18.70 -9.02
C SER A 300 9.90 -17.83 -10.25
N ASN A 301 9.60 -16.54 -10.05
CA ASN A 301 9.15 -15.58 -11.05
C ASN A 301 7.97 -16.10 -11.89
N ASN A 302 7.07 -16.85 -11.25
CA ASN A 302 5.95 -17.52 -11.91
C ASN A 302 4.62 -17.21 -11.23
N PHE A 303 3.55 -17.28 -12.02
CA PHE A 303 2.19 -17.35 -11.51
C PHE A 303 1.84 -18.81 -11.24
N GLU A 304 1.65 -19.16 -9.98
CA GLU A 304 1.54 -20.56 -9.54
C GLU A 304 0.35 -20.81 -8.62
N GLY A 305 -0.09 -22.06 -8.58
CA GLY A 305 -1.15 -22.51 -7.68
C GLY A 305 -0.62 -22.64 -6.26
N LEU A 306 -1.17 -21.83 -5.35
CA LEU A 306 -0.73 -21.80 -3.96
C LEU A 306 -1.55 -22.75 -3.08
N ARG A 307 -2.85 -22.87 -3.35
CA ARG A 307 -3.73 -23.74 -2.57
C ARG A 307 -5.02 -24.11 -3.30
N VAL A 308 -5.43 -25.36 -3.15
CA VAL A 308 -6.78 -25.83 -3.47
C VAL A 308 -7.61 -25.76 -2.18
N THR A 309 -8.77 -25.08 -2.22
CA THR A 309 -9.68 -25.00 -1.06
C THR A 309 -10.76 -26.07 -1.12
N SER A 310 -11.52 -26.23 -0.04
CA SER A 310 -12.73 -27.06 -0.03
C SER A 310 -13.90 -26.47 -0.83
N GLY A 311 -13.79 -25.22 -1.30
CA GLY A 311 -14.89 -24.50 -1.92
C GLY A 311 -16.00 -24.15 -0.93
N PHE A 312 -17.21 -23.92 -1.45
CA PHE A 312 -18.41 -23.69 -0.65
C PHE A 312 -19.66 -24.23 -1.35
N ASN A 313 -20.71 -24.51 -0.58
CA ASN A 313 -22.01 -24.90 -1.12
C ASN A 313 -22.99 -23.72 -1.04
N ALA A 314 -23.58 -23.36 -2.18
CA ALA A 314 -24.59 -22.31 -2.30
C ALA A 314 -25.99 -22.91 -2.40
N VAL A 315 -26.74 -22.84 -1.30
CA VAL A 315 -28.13 -23.30 -1.22
C VAL A 315 -29.10 -22.15 -1.41
N ASN A 316 -30.24 -22.44 -2.07
CA ASN A 316 -31.37 -21.51 -2.23
C ASN A 316 -30.98 -20.15 -2.84
N VAL A 317 -30.09 -20.14 -3.83
CA VAL A 317 -29.63 -18.90 -4.46
C VAL A 317 -30.79 -18.22 -5.18
N PRO A 318 -31.24 -17.02 -4.74
CA PRO A 318 -32.33 -16.32 -5.40
C PRO A 318 -31.85 -15.82 -6.78
N LYS A 319 -32.41 -16.39 -7.84
CA LYS A 319 -32.24 -15.88 -9.21
C LYS A 319 -33.07 -14.61 -9.37
N PRO A 320 -32.50 -13.48 -9.82
CA PRO A 320 -33.30 -12.37 -10.31
C PRO A 320 -34.24 -12.90 -11.39
N ASN A 321 -35.51 -12.52 -11.34
CA ASN A 321 -36.48 -12.91 -12.36
C ASN A 321 -35.93 -12.52 -13.74
N ALA A 322 -35.76 -13.52 -14.63
CA ALA A 322 -35.39 -13.28 -16.01
C ALA A 322 -36.35 -12.23 -16.60
N THR A 323 -35.80 -11.26 -17.34
CA THR A 323 -36.63 -10.28 -18.05
C THR A 323 -37.61 -11.06 -18.95
N PRO A 324 -38.92 -10.93 -18.75
CA PRO A 324 -39.90 -11.70 -19.52
C PRO A 324 -39.74 -11.37 -21.01
N SER A 325 -39.69 -12.41 -21.85
CA SER A 325 -39.55 -12.25 -23.30
C SER A 325 -40.84 -11.66 -23.90
N PRO A 326 -40.72 -10.75 -24.89
CA PRO A 326 -41.90 -10.17 -25.53
C PRO A 326 -42.69 -11.23 -26.32
N ARG A 327 -43.96 -11.41 -25.97
CA ARG A 327 -44.92 -12.25 -26.70
C ARG A 327 -45.28 -11.64 -28.06
N ILE A 328 -45.33 -10.31 -28.15
CA ILE A 328 -45.55 -9.58 -29.40
C ILE A 328 -44.21 -9.06 -29.91
N THR A 329 -43.67 -9.69 -30.94
CA THR A 329 -42.34 -9.36 -31.50
C THR A 329 -42.40 -8.52 -32.78
N THR A 330 -43.59 -8.33 -33.36
CA THR A 330 -43.82 -7.64 -34.64
C THR A 330 -43.18 -6.25 -34.72
N TYR A 331 -43.05 -5.56 -33.59
CA TYR A 331 -42.59 -4.17 -33.53
C TYR A 331 -41.11 -3.98 -33.19
N ILE A 332 -40.38 -5.07 -32.88
CA ILE A 332 -39.00 -5.01 -32.36
C ILE A 332 -38.05 -4.30 -33.34
N ASN A 333 -38.25 -4.51 -34.64
CA ASN A 333 -37.39 -3.96 -35.69
C ASN A 333 -37.87 -2.59 -36.20
N GLU A 334 -38.91 -1.99 -35.61
CA GLU A 334 -39.33 -0.66 -36.00
C GLU A 334 -38.32 0.40 -35.54
N THR A 335 -37.97 1.32 -36.44
CA THR A 335 -37.24 2.53 -36.08
C THR A 335 -38.06 3.35 -35.07
N ASN A 336 -37.42 3.80 -33.99
CA ASN A 336 -38.08 4.61 -32.96
C ASN A 336 -38.52 5.97 -33.53
N THR A 337 -39.83 6.26 -33.52
CA THR A 337 -40.39 7.51 -34.09
C THR A 337 -40.63 8.60 -33.05
N TYR A 338 -40.40 8.33 -31.75
CA TYR A 338 -40.63 9.32 -30.71
C TYR A 338 -39.48 10.35 -30.66
N PRO A 339 -39.77 11.63 -30.35
CA PRO A 339 -38.75 12.67 -30.29
C PRO A 339 -37.66 12.34 -29.28
N VAL A 340 -36.40 12.45 -29.71
CA VAL A 340 -35.22 12.16 -28.87
C VAL A 340 -35.28 12.97 -27.57
N GLY A 341 -34.96 12.31 -26.46
CA GLY A 341 -34.93 12.91 -25.13
C GLY A 341 -36.28 12.96 -24.41
N GLN A 342 -37.37 12.50 -25.03
CA GLN A 342 -38.66 12.32 -24.37
C GLN A 342 -38.74 10.98 -23.61
N CYS A 343 -39.64 10.89 -22.62
CA CYS A 343 -39.88 9.66 -21.86
C CYS A 343 -40.30 8.48 -22.75
N THR A 344 -41.16 8.76 -23.73
CA THR A 344 -41.61 7.82 -24.76
C THR A 344 -40.47 7.29 -25.63
N TRP A 345 -39.55 8.18 -26.05
CA TRP A 345 -38.35 7.80 -26.80
C TRP A 345 -37.43 6.87 -26.00
N ALA A 346 -37.21 7.17 -24.73
CA ALA A 346 -36.39 6.33 -23.86
C ALA A 346 -36.99 4.94 -23.69
N VAL A 347 -38.30 4.86 -23.43
CA VAL A 347 -38.97 3.57 -23.28
C VAL A 347 -38.96 2.78 -24.58
N LYS A 348 -39.27 3.36 -25.74
CA LYS A 348 -39.17 2.64 -27.03
C LYS A 348 -37.74 2.16 -27.33
N SER A 349 -36.71 2.90 -26.87
CA SER A 349 -35.31 2.49 -27.03
C SER A 349 -34.92 1.33 -26.10
N LEU A 350 -35.47 1.27 -24.89
CA LEU A 350 -35.20 0.22 -23.90
C LEU A 350 -36.11 -1.02 -24.08
N ALA A 351 -37.31 -0.82 -24.63
CA ALA A 351 -38.33 -1.82 -24.86
C ALA A 351 -38.77 -1.78 -26.33
N PRO A 352 -37.93 -2.21 -27.29
CA PRO A 352 -38.20 -2.08 -28.72
C PRO A 352 -39.47 -2.82 -29.18
N TRP A 353 -39.93 -3.79 -28.39
CA TRP A 353 -41.16 -4.55 -28.62
C TRP A 353 -42.45 -3.71 -28.50
N ILE A 354 -42.43 -2.55 -27.85
CA ILE A 354 -43.59 -1.67 -27.80
C ILE A 354 -43.76 -0.96 -29.16
N PRO A 355 -44.95 -0.86 -29.75
CA PRO A 355 -45.13 -0.23 -31.06
C PRO A 355 -44.90 1.28 -31.02
N ASN A 356 -44.56 1.83 -32.18
CA ASN A 356 -44.68 3.27 -32.40
C ASN A 356 -46.15 3.74 -32.39
N TRP A 357 -46.35 5.06 -32.41
CA TRP A 357 -47.67 5.70 -32.55
C TRP A 357 -48.66 5.41 -31.41
N LEU A 358 -48.19 5.26 -30.17
CA LEU A 358 -49.05 5.20 -28.97
C LEU A 358 -49.45 6.58 -28.43
N GLY A 359 -48.94 7.65 -29.06
CA GLY A 359 -49.19 9.03 -28.65
C GLY A 359 -48.43 9.43 -27.39
N ASN A 360 -49.01 10.35 -26.62
CA ASN A 360 -48.46 10.81 -25.34
C ASN A 360 -48.45 9.69 -24.30
N ALA A 361 -47.48 9.75 -23.40
CA ALA A 361 -47.23 8.75 -22.37
C ALA A 361 -48.49 8.32 -21.61
N GLY A 362 -49.39 9.25 -21.27
CA GLY A 362 -50.59 8.91 -20.50
C GLY A 362 -51.60 8.03 -21.22
N GLY A 363 -51.56 8.00 -22.56
CA GLY A 363 -52.40 7.10 -23.37
C GLY A 363 -51.81 5.70 -23.59
N TRP A 364 -50.55 5.46 -23.21
CA TRP A 364 -49.82 4.25 -23.60
C TRP A 364 -50.47 2.96 -23.12
N ALA A 365 -50.94 2.92 -21.87
CA ALA A 365 -51.60 1.74 -21.31
C ALA A 365 -52.87 1.34 -22.11
N VAL A 366 -53.69 2.33 -22.48
CA VAL A 366 -54.93 2.11 -23.25
C VAL A 366 -54.61 1.70 -24.69
N ASN A 367 -53.70 2.43 -25.34
CA ASN A 367 -53.35 2.21 -26.74
C ASN A 367 -52.57 0.91 -26.96
N ALA A 368 -51.71 0.52 -26.01
CA ALA A 368 -51.04 -0.78 -26.05
C ALA A 368 -52.03 -1.93 -25.82
N ARG A 369 -52.97 -1.78 -24.90
CA ARG A 369 -54.03 -2.79 -24.68
C ARG A 369 -54.89 -2.98 -25.93
N ALA A 370 -55.23 -1.91 -26.65
CA ALA A 370 -55.94 -1.99 -27.93
C ALA A 370 -55.15 -2.74 -29.03
N LYS A 371 -53.81 -2.77 -28.93
CA LYS A 371 -52.92 -3.53 -29.82
C LYS A 371 -52.60 -4.95 -29.31
N GLY A 372 -53.30 -5.42 -28.28
CA GLY A 372 -53.20 -6.79 -27.77
C GLY A 372 -52.17 -7.01 -26.67
N PHE A 373 -51.49 -5.95 -26.19
CA PHE A 373 -50.59 -6.07 -25.05
C PHE A 373 -51.35 -6.30 -23.75
N ARG A 374 -50.82 -7.17 -22.90
CA ARG A 374 -51.33 -7.32 -21.54
C ARG A 374 -50.92 -6.11 -20.71
N VAL A 375 -51.87 -5.56 -19.99
CA VAL A 375 -51.66 -4.42 -19.10
C VAL A 375 -52.28 -4.76 -17.74
N GLY A 376 -51.58 -4.43 -16.66
CA GLY A 376 -52.02 -4.69 -15.29
C GLY A 376 -51.44 -3.69 -14.29
N THR A 377 -51.52 -4.00 -13.00
CA THR A 377 -51.16 -3.09 -11.90
C THR A 377 -49.99 -3.59 -11.05
N THR A 378 -49.43 -4.76 -11.37
CA THR A 378 -48.30 -5.35 -10.64
C THR A 378 -46.98 -5.06 -11.39
N PRO A 379 -45.98 -4.43 -10.76
CA PRO A 379 -44.69 -4.19 -11.40
C PRO A 379 -43.98 -5.51 -11.69
N ARG A 380 -43.35 -5.59 -12.86
CA ARG A 380 -42.44 -6.68 -13.25
C ARG A 380 -41.20 -6.09 -13.91
N VAL A 381 -40.03 -6.65 -13.61
CA VAL A 381 -38.80 -6.32 -14.36
C VAL A 381 -39.08 -6.52 -15.85
N GLY A 382 -38.70 -5.55 -16.69
CA GLY A 382 -38.98 -5.56 -18.12
C GLY A 382 -40.33 -5.02 -18.57
N SER A 383 -41.24 -4.70 -17.64
CA SER A 383 -42.49 -4.01 -17.97
C SER A 383 -42.27 -2.50 -18.16
N ILE A 384 -43.22 -1.86 -18.85
CA ILE A 384 -43.28 -0.41 -18.99
C ILE A 384 -44.28 0.12 -17.97
N VAL A 385 -43.84 0.96 -17.05
CA VAL A 385 -44.74 1.67 -16.13
C VAL A 385 -45.26 2.94 -16.80
N VAL A 386 -46.56 3.21 -16.62
CA VAL A 386 -47.32 4.32 -17.19
C VAL A 386 -47.99 5.10 -16.06
N TRP A 387 -47.66 6.38 -15.94
CA TRP A 387 -48.34 7.35 -15.08
C TRP A 387 -49.24 8.24 -15.96
N PRO A 388 -50.56 8.00 -16.01
CA PRO A 388 -51.44 8.67 -16.97
C PRO A 388 -51.69 10.15 -16.66
N HIS A 389 -51.54 10.56 -15.39
CA HIS A 389 -51.89 11.91 -14.92
C HIS A 389 -50.67 12.79 -14.62
N ASP A 390 -49.46 12.26 -14.75
CA ASP A 390 -48.22 13.01 -14.54
C ASP A 390 -47.99 14.04 -15.67
N GLY A 391 -47.05 14.96 -15.47
CA GLY A 391 -46.59 15.89 -16.49
C GLY A 391 -47.69 16.81 -17.04
N ASN A 392 -48.57 17.32 -16.18
CA ASN A 392 -49.70 18.20 -16.56
C ASN A 392 -50.64 17.61 -17.61
N GLY A 393 -50.90 16.29 -17.55
CA GLY A 393 -51.86 15.61 -18.42
C GLY A 393 -51.26 15.00 -19.69
N TYR A 394 -49.95 15.16 -19.95
CA TYR A 394 -49.25 14.39 -20.99
C TYR A 394 -48.94 12.95 -20.54
N GLY A 395 -48.89 12.73 -19.23
CA GLY A 395 -48.47 11.49 -18.59
C GLY A 395 -46.95 11.27 -18.64
N HIS A 396 -46.50 10.17 -18.04
CA HIS A 396 -45.10 9.77 -18.03
C HIS A 396 -44.95 8.25 -18.18
N VAL A 397 -43.85 7.80 -18.78
CA VAL A 397 -43.53 6.36 -18.93
C VAL A 397 -42.07 6.07 -18.62
N ALA A 398 -41.81 4.90 -18.05
CA ALA A 398 -40.46 4.42 -17.75
C ALA A 398 -40.34 2.89 -17.90
N TYR A 399 -39.11 2.39 -18.01
CA TYR A 399 -38.80 0.97 -18.11
C TYR A 399 -38.37 0.42 -16.74
N VAL A 400 -39.07 -0.62 -16.24
CA VAL A 400 -38.80 -1.19 -14.92
C VAL A 400 -37.56 -2.10 -14.94
N THR A 401 -36.54 -1.75 -14.16
CA THR A 401 -35.29 -2.53 -14.07
C THR A 401 -35.26 -3.48 -12.88
N ASP A 402 -35.88 -3.10 -11.77
CA ASP A 402 -35.85 -3.89 -10.52
C ASP A 402 -37.17 -3.75 -9.76
N VAL A 403 -37.62 -4.83 -9.12
CA VAL A 403 -38.85 -4.86 -8.32
C VAL A 403 -38.57 -5.53 -6.99
N SER A 404 -38.80 -4.80 -5.89
CA SER A 404 -38.75 -5.33 -4.52
C SER A 404 -40.16 -5.60 -3.98
N SER A 405 -41.13 -4.74 -4.31
CA SER A 405 -42.56 -4.91 -4.01
C SER A 405 -43.40 -4.02 -4.92
N ASN A 406 -44.73 -4.09 -4.82
CA ASN A 406 -45.64 -3.20 -5.57
C ASN A 406 -45.40 -1.70 -5.31
N MET A 407 -44.82 -1.37 -4.15
CA MET A 407 -44.54 0.00 -3.70
C MET A 407 -43.04 0.33 -3.74
N ARG A 408 -42.21 -0.51 -4.37
CA ARG A 408 -40.75 -0.32 -4.37
C ARG A 408 -40.13 -0.90 -5.64
N ILE A 409 -39.84 -0.02 -6.60
CA ILE A 409 -39.23 -0.35 -7.89
C ILE A 409 -38.02 0.53 -8.20
N GLN A 410 -37.20 0.11 -9.17
CA GLN A 410 -36.28 0.99 -9.89
C GLN A 410 -36.65 1.04 -11.38
N VAL A 411 -36.38 2.17 -12.03
CA VAL A 411 -36.66 2.38 -13.45
C VAL A 411 -35.50 3.06 -14.18
N LYS A 412 -35.44 2.86 -15.49
CA LYS A 412 -34.72 3.73 -16.43
C LYS A 412 -35.72 4.55 -17.24
N GLU A 413 -35.46 5.84 -17.37
CA GLU A 413 -36.37 6.79 -18.01
C GLU A 413 -35.59 7.96 -18.64
N SER A 414 -36.31 8.89 -19.27
CA SER A 414 -35.77 10.16 -19.77
C SER A 414 -36.82 11.27 -19.66
N ASN A 415 -36.37 12.51 -19.83
CA ASN A 415 -37.12 13.74 -19.56
C ASN A 415 -37.62 13.86 -18.11
N TYR A 416 -36.89 13.27 -17.16
CA TYR A 416 -37.18 13.43 -15.74
C TYR A 416 -36.47 14.68 -15.20
N ALA A 417 -37.23 15.62 -14.64
CA ALA A 417 -36.72 16.92 -14.17
C ALA A 417 -35.85 17.66 -15.21
N GLY A 418 -36.23 17.58 -16.49
CA GLY A 418 -35.52 18.21 -17.61
C GLY A 418 -34.28 17.46 -18.12
N LYS A 419 -33.95 16.28 -17.57
CA LYS A 419 -32.81 15.47 -18.00
C LYS A 419 -33.19 14.55 -19.17
N GLN A 420 -32.72 14.87 -20.36
CA GLN A 420 -33.11 14.24 -21.63
C GLN A 420 -32.23 13.04 -22.07
N TYR A 421 -31.40 12.50 -21.18
CA TYR A 421 -30.68 11.24 -21.42
C TYR A 421 -31.35 10.06 -20.69
N ILE A 422 -31.01 8.83 -21.07
CA ILE A 422 -31.57 7.61 -20.45
C ILE A 422 -30.73 7.27 -19.22
N ALA A 423 -31.33 7.31 -18.04
CA ALA A 423 -30.68 6.87 -16.80
C ALA A 423 -31.70 6.42 -15.76
N ASN A 424 -31.19 5.90 -14.65
CA ASN A 424 -31.98 5.73 -13.43
C ASN A 424 -31.86 7.02 -12.60
N PHE A 425 -32.93 7.80 -12.53
CA PHE A 425 -32.95 9.08 -11.81
C PHE A 425 -33.49 8.99 -10.38
N ARG A 426 -34.27 7.95 -10.08
CA ARG A 426 -35.06 7.85 -8.85
C ARG A 426 -34.50 6.86 -7.84
N GLY A 427 -33.61 5.95 -8.25
CA GLY A 427 -33.19 4.83 -7.42
C GLY A 427 -34.39 3.95 -7.03
N TRP A 428 -34.44 3.48 -5.79
CA TRP A 428 -35.62 2.81 -5.24
C TRP A 428 -36.68 3.83 -4.84
N PHE A 429 -37.88 3.75 -5.42
CA PHE A 429 -38.99 4.65 -5.10
C PHE A 429 -40.34 3.94 -5.11
N ASN A 430 -41.35 4.60 -4.55
CA ASN A 430 -42.75 4.15 -4.60
C ASN A 430 -43.44 4.71 -5.85
N PRO A 431 -43.84 3.86 -6.82
CA PRO A 431 -44.49 4.33 -8.04
C PRO A 431 -45.93 4.83 -7.81
N LEU A 432 -46.55 4.48 -6.69
CA LEU A 432 -47.92 4.86 -6.31
C LEU A 432 -47.99 6.15 -5.48
N ASP A 433 -46.86 6.83 -5.27
CA ASP A 433 -46.87 8.10 -4.56
C ASP A 433 -47.69 9.14 -5.33
N SER A 434 -48.56 9.88 -4.63
CA SER A 434 -49.41 10.91 -5.24
C SER A 434 -48.57 12.03 -5.88
N PHE A 435 -47.33 12.21 -5.43
CA PHE A 435 -46.36 13.10 -6.07
C PHE A 435 -46.11 12.73 -7.55
N TRP A 436 -46.27 11.47 -7.93
CA TRP A 436 -46.08 10.97 -9.30
C TRP A 436 -47.40 10.72 -10.06
N GLY A 437 -48.53 11.17 -9.51
CA GLY A 437 -49.87 10.98 -10.11
C GLY A 437 -50.67 9.82 -9.52
N GLY A 438 -50.14 9.08 -8.52
CA GLY A 438 -50.87 8.15 -7.64
C GLY A 438 -51.31 6.81 -8.27
N ASP A 439 -51.74 6.83 -9.53
CA ASP A 439 -52.24 5.66 -10.25
C ASP A 439 -51.25 5.25 -11.35
N VAL A 440 -50.87 3.97 -11.37
CA VAL A 440 -49.97 3.44 -12.40
C VAL A 440 -50.53 2.20 -13.07
N SER A 441 -50.17 2.04 -14.34
CA SER A 441 -50.38 0.80 -15.09
C SER A 441 -49.05 0.27 -15.62
N TYR A 442 -48.94 -1.04 -15.77
CA TYR A 442 -47.77 -1.70 -16.32
C TYR A 442 -48.15 -2.41 -17.62
N ILE A 443 -47.44 -2.13 -18.70
CA ILE A 443 -47.53 -2.87 -19.96
C ILE A 443 -46.50 -3.98 -19.91
N TYR A 444 -46.95 -5.23 -20.06
CA TYR A 444 -46.08 -6.39 -19.98
C TYR A 444 -45.58 -6.80 -21.37
N PRO A 445 -44.34 -7.31 -21.45
CA PRO A 445 -43.84 -7.88 -22.70
C PRO A 445 -44.60 -9.15 -23.10
N ASP A 446 -45.16 -9.92 -22.14
CA ASP A 446 -45.80 -11.25 -22.31
C ASP A 446 -47.33 -11.27 -22.19
#